data_AF-A0A2K6FA96-F1
#
_entry.id   AF-A0A2K6FA96-F1
#
_cell.length_a   1.000
_cell.length_b   1.000
_cell.length_c   1.000
_cell.angle_alpha   90.00
_cell.angle_beta   90.00
_cell.angle_gamma   90.00
#
_symmetry.space_group_name_H-M   'P 1'
#
loop_
_entity.id
_entity.type
_entity.pdbx_description
1 polymer ?
#
loop_
_entity_poly.entity_id
_entity_poly.type
_entity_poly.pdbx_seq_one_letter_code
_entity_poly.pdbx_strand_id
1 'polypeptide(L)'
;MGFEELLDKVGGFGPFQLRNVVLLALPRVLLPLHFLLPIFLTAVPAHRCALPGAPANFSHQDAWLKAHLPQEPDGTLSSCLRFARPQALPNTTLWGMGQSPGESEGKPSTVPCSQGWEYDHSEFSSTIVTEWDLVCEQKGLNRATSTFFFAGVLVGAVAFGYLSDRFGRRRLLLVAYVSALVLGLVSAASVSYVMFAITRTLTGSALAGFTIIVMPLELEWLDVEHRTVAGVLSSTFWTGGVMLLALVGYLIRDWRWLLLAVTLPCAPGILSLWWVPESARWLLTQGRVEEAHKYLLRCARLNGRPVGEDGLSLQALSKVAAGERAVRRPSYLDLFRTPRLRHISLCCMAVWFGVNFSYYGLSLDVSGLGLNVYQTQLLFGAVELPAKLFVYLSVRHAGRRLTQTGTLLGTALALGFGLLVSSERKSWSTALAVMGKGFSEAAFTTAYLFTSELYPTVLRQTGMGLTALVGRLGGSLAPLAALLDGVWLPLPRLAYGGIALLAACTALLLPETRQAQLPETIEDVERKSAPSSLQEEEMPMKQVQN
;
A
#
# COMPACT_ATOMS: atom_id res chain seq x y z
N MET A 1 -17.38 -33.73 10.26
CA MET A 1 -16.79 -33.26 9.00
C MET A 1 -16.76 -31.74 9.04
N GLY A 2 -15.57 -31.17 9.16
CA GLY A 2 -15.35 -29.74 8.98
C GLY A 2 -15.28 -29.35 7.50
N PHE A 3 -15.26 -28.05 7.20
CA PHE A 3 -15.08 -27.56 5.83
C PHE A 3 -13.72 -27.94 5.22
N GLU A 4 -12.66 -28.05 6.02
CA GLU A 4 -11.33 -28.44 5.53
C GLU A 4 -11.31 -29.89 5.02
N GLU A 5 -11.91 -30.83 5.75
CA GLU A 5 -12.07 -32.23 5.30
C GLU A 5 -12.86 -32.35 3.98
N LEU A 6 -13.77 -31.41 3.73
CA LEU A 6 -14.55 -31.36 2.49
C LEU A 6 -13.67 -30.91 1.31
N LEU A 7 -12.76 -29.96 1.51
CA LEU A 7 -11.81 -29.51 0.48
C LEU A 7 -10.79 -30.60 0.13
N ASP A 8 -10.30 -31.34 1.13
CA ASP A 8 -9.35 -32.45 0.91
C ASP A 8 -9.95 -33.56 0.05
N LYS A 9 -11.23 -33.89 0.26
CA LYS A 9 -11.98 -34.85 -0.58
C LYS A 9 -12.07 -34.41 -2.04
N VAL A 10 -12.11 -33.10 -2.28
CA VAL A 10 -12.24 -32.49 -3.60
C VAL A 10 -10.86 -32.31 -4.29
N GLY A 11 -9.78 -32.69 -3.62
CA GLY A 11 -8.43 -32.75 -4.18
C GLY A 11 -7.43 -31.77 -3.58
N GLY A 12 -7.80 -30.97 -2.57
CA GLY A 12 -6.90 -30.03 -1.89
C GLY A 12 -6.39 -28.93 -2.85
N PHE A 13 -5.22 -29.15 -3.44
CA PHE A 13 -4.60 -28.28 -4.45
C PHE A 13 -4.56 -28.96 -5.83
N GLY A 14 -5.27 -28.39 -6.80
CA GLY A 14 -5.31 -28.90 -8.17
C GLY A 14 -5.48 -27.81 -9.24
N PRO A 15 -5.75 -28.20 -10.49
CA PRO A 15 -5.94 -27.28 -11.62
C PRO A 15 -7.03 -26.23 -11.38
N PHE A 16 -8.08 -26.56 -10.62
CA PHE A 16 -9.13 -25.60 -10.27
C PHE A 16 -8.60 -24.46 -9.40
N GLN A 17 -7.84 -24.80 -8.36
CA GLN A 17 -7.23 -23.84 -7.44
C GLN A 17 -6.20 -22.97 -8.16
N LEU A 18 -5.32 -23.58 -8.97
CA LEU A 18 -4.33 -22.85 -9.76
C LEU A 18 -5.01 -21.86 -10.73
N ARG A 19 -6.08 -22.28 -11.40
CA ARG A 19 -6.89 -21.40 -12.26
C ARG A 19 -7.45 -20.22 -11.48
N ASN A 20 -7.97 -20.43 -10.27
CA ASN A 20 -8.51 -19.34 -9.46
C ASN A 20 -7.43 -18.34 -9.03
N VAL A 21 -6.25 -18.82 -8.62
CA VAL A 21 -5.10 -17.97 -8.29
C VAL A 21 -4.68 -17.13 -9.50
N VAL A 22 -4.61 -17.72 -10.71
CA VAL A 22 -4.29 -16.97 -11.94
C VAL A 22 -5.35 -15.92 -12.27
N LEU A 23 -6.65 -16.26 -12.16
CA LEU A 23 -7.74 -15.32 -12.41
C LEU A 23 -7.73 -14.14 -11.41
N LEU A 24 -7.29 -14.39 -10.18
CA LEU A 24 -7.21 -13.41 -9.10
C LEU A 24 -5.85 -12.69 -9.03
N ALA A 25 -4.89 -13.03 -9.90
CA ALA A 25 -3.62 -12.31 -10.04
C ALA A 25 -3.79 -10.89 -10.58
N LEU A 26 -4.69 -10.68 -11.54
CA LEU A 26 -4.93 -9.36 -12.15
C LEU A 26 -5.30 -8.26 -11.13
N PRO A 27 -6.31 -8.43 -10.25
CA PRO A 27 -6.63 -7.40 -9.26
C PRO A 27 -5.48 -7.18 -8.27
N ARG A 28 -4.63 -8.20 -8.01
CA ARG A 28 -3.42 -8.05 -7.20
C ARG A 28 -2.36 -7.17 -7.85
N VAL A 29 -2.17 -7.30 -9.16
CA VAL A 29 -1.25 -6.45 -9.94
C VAL A 29 -1.79 -5.02 -10.06
N LEU A 30 -3.12 -4.84 -10.15
CA LEU A 30 -3.74 -3.52 -10.28
C LEU A 30 -3.65 -2.64 -9.02
N LEU A 31 -3.60 -3.25 -7.83
CA LEU A 31 -3.48 -2.52 -6.57
C LEU A 31 -2.24 -1.60 -6.52
N PRO A 32 -0.99 -2.11 -6.63
CA PRO A 32 0.20 -1.26 -6.57
C PRO A 32 0.24 -0.24 -7.71
N LEU A 33 -0.29 -0.58 -8.90
CA LEU A 33 -0.37 0.35 -10.03
C LEU A 33 -1.15 1.61 -9.65
N HIS A 34 -2.26 1.50 -8.90
CA HIS A 34 -3.04 2.65 -8.45
C HIS A 34 -2.57 3.27 -7.13
N PHE A 35 -2.04 2.46 -6.20
CA PHE A 35 -1.61 2.92 -4.88
C PHE A 35 -0.35 3.78 -4.96
N LEU A 36 0.56 3.42 -5.86
CA LEU A 36 1.82 4.13 -6.09
C LEU A 36 1.74 5.07 -7.30
N LEU A 37 0.61 5.09 -8.03
CA LEU A 37 0.36 6.02 -9.13
C LEU A 37 0.62 7.49 -8.78
N PRO A 38 0.31 7.99 -7.55
CA PRO A 38 0.58 9.37 -7.20
C PRO A 38 2.02 9.80 -7.43
N ILE A 39 3.01 8.89 -7.31
CA ILE A 39 4.42 9.18 -7.59
C ILE A 39 4.63 9.88 -8.94
N PHE A 40 3.88 9.46 -9.96
CA PHE A 40 3.96 10.02 -11.31
C PHE A 40 2.97 11.17 -11.52
N LEU A 41 1.76 11.07 -10.95
CA LEU A 41 0.73 12.10 -11.16
C LEU A 41 1.07 13.40 -10.44
N THR A 42 1.58 13.32 -9.21
CA THR A 42 1.91 14.47 -8.34
C THR A 42 3.37 14.92 -8.47
N ALA A 43 4.11 14.34 -9.43
CA ALA A 43 5.48 14.73 -9.72
C ALA A 43 5.53 16.22 -10.06
N VAL A 44 6.46 16.93 -9.40
CA VAL A 44 6.71 18.35 -9.61
C VAL A 44 7.93 18.47 -10.51
N PRO A 45 7.77 18.74 -11.81
CA PRO A 45 8.91 19.03 -12.67
C PRO A 45 9.59 20.33 -12.23
N ALA A 46 10.83 20.52 -12.67
CA ALA A 46 11.53 21.79 -12.50
C ALA A 46 10.68 22.91 -13.11
N HIS A 47 10.48 23.99 -12.36
CA HIS A 47 9.57 25.06 -12.75
C HIS A 47 10.12 26.42 -12.36
N ARG A 48 9.62 27.44 -13.06
CA ARG A 48 9.95 28.85 -12.83
C ARG A 48 8.73 29.72 -13.07
N CYS A 49 8.72 30.95 -12.55
CA CYS A 49 7.67 31.91 -12.91
C CYS A 49 7.65 32.12 -14.43
N ALA A 50 6.46 32.19 -15.02
CA ALA A 50 6.30 32.66 -16.39
C ALA A 50 6.75 34.12 -16.48
N LEU A 51 7.61 34.41 -17.45
CA LEU A 51 8.18 35.74 -17.68
C LEU A 51 7.58 36.35 -18.95
N PRO A 52 7.48 37.69 -19.04
CA PRO A 52 7.18 38.33 -20.32
C PRO A 52 8.22 37.91 -21.36
N GLY A 53 7.76 37.60 -22.58
CA GLY A 53 8.59 37.01 -23.63
C GLY A 53 9.90 37.77 -23.82
N ALA A 54 11.02 37.03 -23.82
CA ALA A 54 12.32 37.63 -24.05
C ALA A 54 12.32 38.30 -25.44
N PRO A 55 12.85 39.53 -25.58
CA PRO A 55 12.94 40.18 -26.88
C PRO A 55 13.73 39.29 -27.86
N ALA A 56 13.24 39.14 -29.09
CA ALA A 56 13.74 38.18 -30.09
C ALA A 56 15.25 38.32 -30.44
N ASN A 57 15.88 39.43 -30.04
CA ASN A 57 17.31 39.71 -30.24
C ASN A 57 18.21 39.34 -29.04
N PHE A 58 17.68 38.69 -27.99
CA PHE A 58 18.47 38.32 -26.81
C PHE A 58 19.10 36.93 -26.96
N SER A 59 20.42 36.87 -27.17
CA SER A 59 21.18 35.63 -27.28
C SER A 59 21.52 34.97 -25.93
N HIS A 60 21.49 35.74 -24.83
CA HIS A 60 21.84 35.25 -23.48
C HIS A 60 20.60 35.06 -22.62
N GLN A 61 19.94 33.91 -22.79
CA GLN A 61 18.75 33.51 -22.03
C GLN A 61 19.01 33.44 -20.51
N ASP A 62 20.21 33.04 -20.10
CA ASP A 62 20.59 32.96 -18.67
C ASP A 62 20.67 34.34 -17.99
N ALA A 63 21.12 35.36 -18.72
CA ALA A 63 21.19 36.72 -18.18
C ALA A 63 19.79 37.30 -17.98
N TRP A 64 18.87 37.01 -18.92
CA TRP A 64 17.47 37.38 -18.82
C TRP A 64 16.80 36.74 -17.59
N LEU A 65 17.05 35.45 -17.35
CA LEU A 65 16.52 34.73 -16.19
C LEU A 65 17.06 35.30 -14.87
N LYS A 66 18.38 35.55 -14.77
CA LYS A 66 18.99 36.15 -13.57
C LYS A 66 18.49 37.56 -13.26
N ALA A 67 18.07 38.31 -14.27
CA ALA A 67 17.52 39.65 -14.08
C ALA A 67 16.09 39.64 -13.50
N HIS A 68 15.33 38.57 -13.73
CA HIS A 68 13.92 38.47 -13.34
C HIS A 68 13.67 37.57 -12.13
N LEU A 69 14.54 36.59 -11.88
CA LEU A 69 14.38 35.59 -10.83
C LEU A 69 15.49 35.76 -9.77
N PRO A 70 15.14 35.82 -8.47
CA PRO A 70 16.13 35.84 -7.41
C PRO A 70 16.88 34.51 -7.32
N GLN A 71 18.11 34.55 -6.84
CA GLN A 71 18.88 33.35 -6.51
C GLN A 71 18.56 32.91 -5.08
N GLU A 72 18.39 31.60 -4.90
CA GLU A 72 18.31 30.93 -3.61
C GLU A 72 19.72 30.75 -3.01
N PRO A 73 19.84 30.48 -1.70
CA PRO A 73 21.13 30.27 -1.03
C PRO A 73 21.99 29.18 -1.67
N ASP A 74 21.33 28.25 -2.35
CA ASP A 74 21.91 27.06 -2.99
C ASP A 74 22.49 27.37 -4.38
N GLY A 75 22.38 28.63 -4.84
CA GLY A 75 22.84 29.09 -6.15
C GLY A 75 21.85 28.84 -7.29
N THR A 76 20.74 28.16 -7.02
CA THR A 76 19.62 27.95 -7.96
C THR A 76 18.75 29.19 -8.08
N LEU A 77 18.07 29.35 -9.21
CA LEU A 77 17.05 30.40 -9.37
C LEU A 77 15.79 29.99 -8.60
N SER A 78 15.16 30.95 -7.94
CA SER A 78 13.92 30.69 -7.22
C SER A 78 12.78 30.34 -8.18
N SER A 79 12.07 29.27 -7.82
CA SER A 79 10.96 28.74 -8.59
C SER A 79 9.62 29.44 -8.31
N CYS A 80 9.51 30.07 -7.14
CA CYS A 80 8.25 30.61 -6.61
C CYS A 80 8.19 32.15 -6.50
N LEU A 81 9.34 32.82 -6.60
CA LEU A 81 9.46 34.26 -6.45
C LEU A 81 10.06 34.87 -7.70
N ARG A 82 9.62 36.09 -8.04
CA ARG A 82 10.24 36.93 -9.08
C ARG A 82 10.52 38.32 -8.53
N PHE A 83 11.40 39.06 -9.17
CA PHE A 83 11.58 40.48 -8.86
C PHE A 83 10.36 41.29 -9.34
N ALA A 84 9.91 42.23 -8.51
CA ALA A 84 8.82 43.13 -8.85
C ALA A 84 9.19 44.07 -10.01
N ARG A 85 10.47 44.48 -10.06
CA ARG A 85 11.09 45.20 -11.18
C ARG A 85 12.34 44.42 -11.60
N PRO A 86 12.55 44.16 -12.91
CA PRO A 86 13.72 43.43 -13.37
C PRO A 86 15.00 44.18 -13.01
N GLN A 87 16.04 43.43 -12.64
CA GLN A 87 17.35 44.00 -12.35
C GLN A 87 18.01 44.51 -13.64
N ALA A 88 18.85 45.54 -13.51
CA ALA A 88 19.57 46.11 -14.63
C ALA A 88 20.49 45.06 -15.26
N LEU A 89 20.21 44.70 -16.51
CA LEU A 89 21.09 43.87 -17.34
C LEU A 89 22.32 44.70 -17.72
N PRO A 90 23.56 44.17 -17.59
CA PRO A 90 24.80 44.94 -17.75
C PRO A 90 25.02 45.63 -19.11
N ASN A 91 24.18 45.39 -20.13
CA ASN A 91 24.39 45.87 -21.50
C ASN A 91 23.11 46.29 -22.26
N THR A 92 22.02 46.63 -21.57
CA THR A 92 20.79 47.09 -22.25
C THR A 92 20.32 48.46 -21.77
N THR A 93 20.10 49.36 -22.72
CA THR A 93 19.39 50.63 -22.61
C THR A 93 17.88 50.46 -22.37
N LEU A 94 17.47 49.44 -21.62
CA LEU A 94 16.07 49.22 -21.19
C LEU A 94 15.71 50.15 -20.01
N TRP A 95 16.16 51.41 -20.10
CA TRP A 95 16.03 52.48 -19.11
C TRP A 95 14.80 53.36 -19.37
N GLY A 96 13.86 52.89 -20.18
CA GLY A 96 12.83 53.73 -20.79
C GLY A 96 11.41 53.24 -20.59
N MET A 97 11.00 52.87 -19.37
CA MET A 97 9.59 52.93 -18.96
C MET A 97 9.49 52.78 -17.43
N GLY A 98 9.62 53.90 -16.69
CA GLY A 98 9.12 53.98 -15.32
C GLY A 98 10.11 54.29 -14.18
N GLN A 99 11.27 54.91 -14.43
CA GLN A 99 12.03 55.50 -13.32
C GLN A 99 11.51 56.91 -12.99
N SER A 100 10.77 57.02 -11.89
CA SER A 100 10.66 58.26 -11.14
C SER A 100 11.97 58.44 -10.35
N PRO A 101 12.65 59.60 -10.42
CA PRO A 101 13.93 59.81 -9.76
C PRO A 101 13.70 60.04 -8.26
N GLY A 102 13.99 59.05 -7.40
CA GLY A 102 13.97 59.28 -5.95
C GLY A 102 13.75 58.09 -5.01
N GLU A 103 14.03 56.84 -5.38
CA GLU A 103 13.96 55.72 -4.43
C GLU A 103 15.33 55.07 -4.22
N SER A 104 15.73 55.02 -2.94
CA SER A 104 17.00 54.50 -2.42
C SER A 104 17.32 53.07 -2.89
N GLU A 105 18.62 52.74 -2.90
CA GLU A 105 19.20 51.39 -3.05
C GLU A 105 18.71 50.42 -1.94
N GLY A 106 17.42 50.10 -1.93
CA GLY A 106 16.84 49.04 -1.13
C GLY A 106 17.02 47.68 -1.80
N LYS A 107 17.05 46.61 -0.99
CA LYS A 107 17.03 45.23 -1.50
C LYS A 107 15.91 45.09 -2.55
N PRO A 108 16.18 44.43 -3.70
CA PRO A 108 15.19 44.29 -4.76
C PRO A 108 13.94 43.59 -4.21
N SER A 109 12.79 44.25 -4.31
CA SER A 109 11.52 43.72 -3.82
C SER A 109 11.11 42.49 -4.64
N THR A 110 10.86 41.36 -3.98
CA THR A 110 10.37 40.13 -4.59
C THR A 110 8.86 39.99 -4.40
N VAL A 111 8.20 39.39 -5.39
CA VAL A 111 6.75 39.12 -5.40
C VAL A 111 6.47 37.69 -5.88
N PRO A 112 5.34 37.07 -5.47
CA PRO A 112 4.92 35.77 -5.99
C PRO A 112 4.70 35.78 -7.52
N CYS A 113 4.84 34.62 -8.16
CA CYS A 113 4.51 34.45 -9.57
C CYS A 113 3.01 34.71 -9.80
N SER A 114 2.67 35.79 -10.51
CA SER A 114 1.27 36.21 -10.79
C SER A 114 0.82 35.85 -12.21
N GLN A 115 1.74 35.52 -13.11
CA GLN A 115 1.48 35.26 -14.52
C GLN A 115 1.53 33.75 -14.88
N GLY A 116 1.47 32.88 -13.87
CA GLY A 116 1.61 31.44 -14.03
C GLY A 116 3.07 30.95 -13.97
N TRP A 117 3.28 29.70 -14.40
CA TRP A 117 4.56 29.00 -14.33
C TRP A 117 4.94 28.38 -15.67
N GLU A 118 6.24 28.31 -15.94
CA GLU A 118 6.82 27.49 -17.01
C GLU A 118 7.46 26.25 -16.39
N TYR A 119 7.10 25.08 -16.93
CA TYR A 119 7.57 23.78 -16.48
C TYR A 119 8.54 23.16 -17.47
N ASP A 120 9.53 22.40 -16.97
CA ASP A 120 10.36 21.55 -17.80
C ASP A 120 9.60 20.28 -18.19
N HIS A 121 9.46 20.05 -19.50
CA HIS A 121 8.75 18.91 -20.08
C HIS A 121 9.68 17.76 -20.51
N SER A 122 10.95 17.79 -20.10
CA SER A 122 11.94 16.78 -20.42
C SER A 122 11.59 15.40 -19.83
N GLU A 123 11.30 15.33 -18.53
CA GLU A 123 10.99 14.08 -17.81
C GLU A 123 9.50 13.69 -17.90
N PHE A 124 8.60 14.68 -17.85
CA PHE A 124 7.15 14.50 -17.90
C PHE A 124 6.53 15.37 -18.98
N SER A 125 5.57 14.84 -19.73
CA SER A 125 4.84 15.64 -20.74
C SER A 125 3.77 16.50 -20.08
N SER A 126 3.00 15.90 -19.17
CA SER A 126 2.03 16.60 -18.34
C SER A 126 1.84 15.87 -17.01
N THR A 127 1.68 16.62 -15.92
CA THR A 127 1.28 16.10 -14.60
C THR A 127 0.08 16.86 -14.06
N ILE A 128 -0.55 16.39 -12.98
CA ILE A 128 -1.66 17.14 -12.37
C ILE A 128 -1.17 18.47 -11.79
N VAL A 129 0.12 18.55 -11.48
CA VAL A 129 0.78 19.75 -10.97
C VAL A 129 0.90 20.78 -12.09
N THR A 130 1.31 20.36 -13.28
CA THR A 130 1.44 21.28 -14.43
C THR A 130 0.10 21.71 -15.02
N GLU A 131 -0.95 20.91 -14.84
CA GLU A 131 -2.30 21.23 -15.35
C GLU A 131 -3.04 22.27 -14.49
N TRP A 132 -2.86 22.20 -13.17
CA TRP A 132 -3.58 23.05 -12.20
C TRP A 132 -2.65 23.90 -11.33
N ASP A 133 -1.40 24.07 -11.72
CA ASP A 133 -0.39 24.91 -11.06
C ASP A 133 -0.26 24.66 -9.55
N LEU A 134 -0.19 23.38 -9.13
CA LEU A 134 -0.18 22.98 -7.71
C LEU A 134 1.21 23.12 -7.06
N VAL A 135 1.89 24.24 -7.32
CA VAL A 135 3.23 24.56 -6.82
C VAL A 135 3.19 25.71 -5.79
N CYS A 136 4.31 25.96 -5.13
CA CYS A 136 4.48 27.09 -4.21
C CYS A 136 3.41 27.14 -3.11
N GLU A 137 2.53 28.16 -3.10
CA GLU A 137 1.43 28.29 -2.13
C GLU A 137 0.46 27.10 -2.16
N GLN A 138 0.28 26.47 -3.32
CA GLN A 138 -0.61 25.33 -3.50
C GLN A 138 0.08 23.96 -3.36
N LYS A 139 1.37 23.91 -2.97
CA LYS A 139 2.12 22.66 -2.73
C LYS A 139 1.39 21.72 -1.75
N GLY A 140 0.68 22.29 -0.78
CA GLY A 140 -0.13 21.55 0.19
C GLY A 140 -1.20 20.68 -0.45
N LEU A 141 -1.88 21.19 -1.49
CA LEU A 141 -2.93 20.45 -2.22
C LEU A 141 -2.33 19.27 -3.00
N ASN A 142 -1.17 19.47 -3.63
CA ASN A 142 -0.48 18.39 -4.34
C ASN A 142 -0.18 17.20 -3.40
N ARG A 143 0.35 17.48 -2.21
CA ARG A 143 0.64 16.43 -1.20
C ARG A 143 -0.64 15.81 -0.62
N ALA A 144 -1.69 16.62 -0.40
CA ALA A 144 -2.98 16.14 0.11
C ALA A 144 -3.69 15.17 -0.85
N THR A 145 -3.40 15.22 -2.16
CA THR A 145 -3.98 14.31 -3.17
C THR A 145 -3.79 12.84 -2.80
N SER A 146 -2.58 12.45 -2.38
CA SER A 146 -2.29 11.09 -1.93
C SER A 146 -3.04 10.74 -0.65
N THR A 147 -3.12 11.66 0.30
CA THR A 147 -3.88 11.49 1.55
C THR A 147 -5.36 11.23 1.27
N PHE A 148 -5.98 12.00 0.37
CA PHE A 148 -7.38 11.81 0.00
C PHE A 148 -7.61 10.43 -0.63
N PHE A 149 -6.73 9.97 -1.51
CA PHE A 149 -6.79 8.63 -2.06
C PHE A 149 -6.76 7.55 -0.96
N PHE A 150 -5.80 7.60 -0.04
CA PHE A 150 -5.68 6.60 1.03
C PHE A 150 -6.80 6.71 2.09
N ALA A 151 -7.34 7.91 2.34
CA ALA A 151 -8.54 8.08 3.16
C ALA A 151 -9.74 7.38 2.51
N GLY A 152 -9.87 7.50 1.20
CA GLY A 152 -10.84 6.72 0.41
C GLY A 152 -10.65 5.22 0.58
N VAL A 153 -9.41 4.73 0.49
CA VAL A 153 -9.08 3.31 0.73
C VAL A 153 -9.48 2.85 2.13
N LEU A 154 -9.27 3.66 3.17
CA LEU A 154 -9.65 3.35 4.55
C LEU A 154 -11.17 3.16 4.68
N VAL A 155 -11.94 4.14 4.18
CA VAL A 155 -13.43 4.07 4.20
C VAL A 155 -13.93 2.90 3.38
N GLY A 156 -13.35 2.67 2.20
CA GLY A 156 -13.67 1.55 1.33
C GLY A 156 -13.39 0.20 1.97
N ALA A 157 -12.30 0.06 2.73
CA ALA A 157 -11.95 -1.19 3.38
C ALA A 157 -13.01 -1.62 4.41
N VAL A 158 -13.54 -0.66 5.19
CA VAL A 158 -14.65 -0.91 6.13
C VAL A 158 -15.93 -1.27 5.37
N ALA A 159 -16.29 -0.49 4.35
CA ALA A 159 -17.49 -0.71 3.57
C ALA A 159 -17.49 -2.04 2.82
N PHE A 160 -16.46 -2.33 2.03
CA PHE A 160 -16.34 -3.58 1.29
C PHE A 160 -16.11 -4.79 2.20
N GLY A 161 -15.47 -4.62 3.36
CA GLY A 161 -15.38 -5.67 4.37
C GLY A 161 -16.77 -6.12 4.84
N TYR A 162 -17.57 -5.17 5.32
CA TYR A 162 -18.93 -5.46 5.77
C TYR A 162 -19.84 -5.98 4.63
N LEU A 163 -19.79 -5.35 3.46
CA LEU A 163 -20.67 -5.67 2.34
C LEU A 163 -20.32 -7.01 1.69
N SER A 164 -19.03 -7.36 1.57
CA SER A 164 -18.61 -8.62 0.94
C SER A 164 -19.05 -9.85 1.75
N ASP A 165 -19.05 -9.75 3.08
CA ASP A 165 -19.54 -10.81 3.96
C ASP A 165 -21.07 -10.98 3.89
N ARG A 166 -21.82 -9.92 3.56
CA ARG A 166 -23.28 -9.94 3.48
C ARG A 166 -23.81 -10.35 2.11
N PHE A 167 -23.24 -9.80 1.05
CA PHE A 167 -23.75 -9.92 -0.32
C PHE A 167 -22.97 -10.89 -1.20
N GLY A 168 -21.82 -11.37 -0.73
CA GLY A 168 -20.96 -12.32 -1.43
C GLY A 168 -19.72 -11.65 -2.00
N ARG A 169 -18.64 -12.40 -2.06
CA ARG A 169 -17.31 -11.90 -2.43
C ARG A 169 -17.22 -11.65 -3.93
N ARG A 170 -17.68 -12.58 -4.76
CA ARG A 170 -17.66 -12.43 -6.22
C ARG A 170 -18.46 -11.21 -6.68
N ARG A 171 -19.67 -11.01 -6.13
CA ARG A 171 -20.53 -9.87 -6.51
C ARG A 171 -19.93 -8.54 -6.09
N LEU A 172 -19.39 -8.44 -4.88
CA LEU A 172 -18.77 -7.19 -4.43
C LEU A 172 -17.44 -6.91 -5.12
N LEU A 173 -16.71 -7.95 -5.54
CA LEU A 173 -15.54 -7.78 -6.40
C LEU A 173 -15.93 -7.20 -7.77
N LEU A 174 -17.06 -7.63 -8.35
CA LEU A 174 -17.60 -7.02 -9.58
C LEU A 174 -17.93 -5.54 -9.38
N VAL A 175 -18.60 -5.20 -8.28
CA VAL A 175 -18.90 -3.80 -7.94
C VAL A 175 -17.60 -3.00 -7.80
N ALA A 176 -16.58 -3.54 -7.14
CA ALA A 176 -15.28 -2.91 -7.02
C ALA A 176 -14.61 -2.66 -8.38
N TYR A 177 -14.66 -3.63 -9.31
CA TYR A 177 -14.10 -3.46 -10.65
C TYR A 177 -14.83 -2.40 -11.47
N VAL A 178 -16.16 -2.46 -11.50
CA VAL A 178 -16.97 -1.51 -12.27
C VAL A 178 -16.80 -0.10 -11.72
N SER A 179 -16.85 0.06 -10.40
CA SER A 179 -16.64 1.37 -9.76
C SER A 179 -15.22 1.89 -9.97
N ALA A 180 -14.18 1.06 -9.82
CA ALA A 180 -12.80 1.47 -10.09
C ALA A 180 -12.59 1.90 -11.56
N LEU A 181 -13.18 1.16 -12.52
CA LEU A 181 -13.11 1.50 -13.93
C LEU A 181 -13.81 2.84 -14.23
N VAL A 182 -15.08 2.97 -13.84
CA VAL A 182 -15.87 4.19 -14.10
C VAL A 182 -15.23 5.40 -13.42
N LEU A 183 -14.89 5.29 -12.13
CA LEU A 183 -14.30 6.40 -11.38
C LEU A 183 -12.91 6.76 -11.91
N GLY A 184 -12.09 5.78 -12.32
CA GLY A 184 -10.80 6.05 -12.94
C GLY A 184 -10.90 6.72 -14.31
N LEU A 185 -11.88 6.35 -15.13
CA LEU A 185 -12.18 7.05 -16.40
C LEU A 185 -12.63 8.49 -16.16
N VAL A 186 -13.50 8.72 -15.17
CA VAL A 186 -13.96 10.07 -14.80
C VAL A 186 -12.80 10.89 -14.21
N SER A 187 -11.90 10.27 -13.43
CA SER A 187 -10.67 10.93 -12.96
C SER A 187 -9.75 11.32 -14.11
N ALA A 188 -9.63 10.52 -15.17
CA ALA A 188 -8.82 10.90 -16.34
C ALA A 188 -9.46 12.03 -17.17
N ALA A 189 -10.79 12.13 -17.15
CA ALA A 189 -11.56 13.18 -17.81
C ALA A 189 -11.79 14.42 -16.92
N SER A 190 -11.18 14.50 -15.75
CA SER A 190 -11.42 15.59 -14.80
C SER A 190 -10.97 16.94 -15.36
N VAL A 191 -11.83 17.95 -15.28
CA VAL A 191 -11.56 19.32 -15.73
C VAL A 191 -11.07 20.24 -14.61
N SER A 192 -11.19 19.82 -13.34
CA SER A 192 -10.77 20.58 -12.18
C SER A 192 -10.11 19.68 -11.14
N TYR A 193 -9.20 20.27 -10.34
CA TYR A 193 -8.54 19.59 -9.24
C TYR A 193 -9.54 18.98 -8.24
N VAL A 194 -10.62 19.69 -7.91
CA VAL A 194 -11.63 19.20 -6.96
C VAL A 194 -12.35 17.96 -7.50
N MET A 195 -12.73 17.98 -8.79
CA MET A 195 -13.32 16.81 -9.44
C MET A 195 -12.35 15.62 -9.43
N PHE A 196 -11.07 15.86 -9.71
CA PHE A 196 -10.03 14.85 -9.65
C PHE A 196 -9.87 14.28 -8.23
N ALA A 197 -9.74 15.13 -7.21
CA ALA A 197 -9.56 14.70 -5.82
C ALA A 197 -10.74 13.85 -5.32
N ILE A 198 -11.98 14.25 -5.61
CA ILE A 198 -13.19 13.49 -5.24
C ILE A 198 -13.20 12.13 -5.94
N THR A 199 -13.03 12.12 -7.26
CA THR A 199 -13.09 10.88 -8.05
C THR A 199 -11.95 9.92 -7.71
N ARG A 200 -10.75 10.44 -7.40
CA ARG A 200 -9.62 9.64 -6.92
C ARG A 200 -9.86 9.08 -5.53
N THR A 201 -10.46 9.85 -4.62
CA THR A 201 -10.87 9.35 -3.30
C THR A 201 -11.84 8.18 -3.43
N LEU A 202 -12.88 8.35 -4.25
CA LEU A 202 -13.86 7.29 -4.52
C LEU A 202 -13.23 6.08 -5.22
N THR A 203 -12.26 6.30 -6.13
CA THR A 203 -11.49 5.21 -6.76
C THR A 203 -10.69 4.43 -5.71
N GLY A 204 -10.08 5.13 -4.75
CA GLY A 204 -9.42 4.51 -3.59
C GLY A 204 -10.39 3.64 -2.79
N SER A 205 -11.61 4.13 -2.55
CA SER A 205 -12.65 3.33 -1.89
C SER A 205 -13.03 2.07 -2.68
N ALA A 206 -13.15 2.15 -4.00
CA ALA A 206 -13.40 1.00 -4.86
C ALA A 206 -12.26 -0.03 -4.82
N LEU A 207 -11.02 0.42 -4.94
CA LEU A 207 -9.82 -0.44 -4.92
C LEU A 207 -9.60 -1.13 -3.56
N ALA A 208 -10.13 -0.57 -2.47
CA ALA A 208 -10.13 -1.26 -1.19
C ALA A 208 -10.87 -2.61 -1.27
N GLY A 209 -11.91 -2.70 -2.11
CA GLY A 209 -12.60 -3.96 -2.39
C GLY A 209 -11.67 -5.04 -2.93
N PHE A 210 -10.71 -4.70 -3.80
CA PHE A 210 -9.72 -5.68 -4.30
C PHE A 210 -8.84 -6.20 -3.16
N THR A 211 -8.39 -5.31 -2.28
CA THR A 211 -7.56 -5.72 -1.14
C THR A 211 -8.32 -6.70 -0.23
N ILE A 212 -9.55 -6.35 0.14
CA ILE A 212 -10.29 -7.07 1.18
C ILE A 212 -10.88 -8.38 0.65
N ILE A 213 -11.27 -8.44 -0.62
CA ILE A 213 -12.03 -9.57 -1.16
C ILE A 213 -11.12 -10.64 -1.78
N VAL A 214 -10.05 -10.22 -2.47
CA VAL A 214 -9.24 -11.14 -3.29
C VAL A 214 -8.52 -12.17 -2.42
N MET A 215 -7.82 -11.73 -1.37
CA MET A 215 -7.02 -12.63 -0.53
C MET A 215 -7.87 -13.71 0.16
N PRO A 216 -9.00 -13.36 0.81
CA PRO A 216 -9.87 -14.36 1.41
C PRO A 216 -10.51 -15.30 0.37
N LEU A 217 -10.84 -14.79 -0.83
CA LEU A 217 -11.42 -15.61 -1.90
C LEU A 217 -10.40 -16.62 -2.46
N GLU A 218 -9.12 -16.25 -2.57
CA GLU A 218 -8.03 -17.16 -2.94
C GLU A 218 -7.87 -18.27 -1.89
N LEU A 219 -7.78 -17.89 -0.61
CA LEU A 219 -7.46 -18.83 0.48
C LEU A 219 -8.59 -19.81 0.82
N GLU A 220 -9.86 -19.44 0.59
CA GLU A 220 -11.00 -20.31 0.90
C GLU A 220 -11.21 -21.46 -0.07
N TRP A 221 -10.55 -21.41 -1.23
CA TRP A 221 -10.51 -22.52 -2.18
C TRP A 221 -9.31 -23.46 -1.98
N LEU A 222 -8.41 -23.09 -1.06
CA LEU A 222 -7.19 -23.80 -0.78
C LEU A 222 -7.29 -24.52 0.56
N ASP A 223 -6.71 -25.71 0.61
CA ASP A 223 -6.47 -26.46 1.83
C ASP A 223 -5.39 -25.78 2.69
N VAL A 224 -5.33 -26.18 3.96
CA VAL A 224 -4.49 -25.52 4.97
C VAL A 224 -3.00 -25.57 4.63
N GLU A 225 -2.51 -26.65 4.01
CA GLU A 225 -1.08 -26.81 3.69
C GLU A 225 -0.64 -25.83 2.59
N HIS A 226 -1.47 -25.62 1.57
CA HIS A 226 -1.12 -24.80 0.40
C HIS A 226 -1.44 -23.30 0.56
N ARG A 227 -2.23 -22.91 1.57
CA ARG A 227 -2.57 -21.50 1.84
C ARG A 227 -1.35 -20.59 1.98
N THR A 228 -0.29 -21.06 2.64
CA THR A 228 0.94 -20.28 2.85
C THR A 228 1.65 -19.99 1.52
N VAL A 229 1.81 -21.02 0.68
CA VAL A 229 2.47 -20.90 -0.63
C VAL A 229 1.67 -19.97 -1.55
N ALA A 230 0.35 -20.12 -1.59
CA ALA A 230 -0.51 -19.25 -2.38
C ALA A 230 -0.50 -17.81 -1.89
N GLY A 231 -0.46 -17.57 -0.57
CA GLY A 231 -0.31 -16.24 0.00
C GLY A 231 0.99 -15.56 -0.42
N VAL A 232 2.11 -16.30 -0.42
CA VAL A 232 3.41 -15.81 -0.90
C VAL A 232 3.35 -15.52 -2.39
N LEU A 233 2.79 -16.41 -3.21
CA LEU A 233 2.62 -16.18 -4.65
C LEU A 233 1.73 -14.94 -4.93
N SER A 234 0.65 -14.78 -4.18
CA SER A 234 -0.22 -13.61 -4.27
C SER A 234 0.52 -12.31 -3.88
N SER A 235 1.47 -12.39 -2.94
CA SER A 235 2.35 -11.27 -2.58
C SER A 235 3.37 -10.90 -3.66
N THR A 236 3.79 -11.82 -4.52
CA THR A 236 4.75 -11.49 -5.59
C THR A 236 4.06 -10.75 -6.74
N PHE A 237 2.76 -10.96 -6.96
CA PHE A 237 1.96 -10.15 -7.89
C PHE A 237 1.95 -8.67 -7.52
N TRP A 238 1.99 -8.33 -6.22
CA TRP A 238 2.16 -6.94 -5.79
C TRP A 238 3.49 -6.36 -6.30
N THR A 239 4.60 -7.04 -6.04
CA THR A 239 5.92 -6.59 -6.50
C THR A 239 6.00 -6.50 -8.02
N GLY A 240 5.42 -7.46 -8.73
CA GLY A 240 5.29 -7.41 -10.19
C GLY A 240 4.52 -6.17 -10.66
N GLY A 241 3.45 -5.79 -9.96
CA GLY A 241 2.69 -4.56 -10.24
C GLY A 241 3.47 -3.28 -9.94
N VAL A 242 4.32 -3.24 -8.90
CA VAL A 242 5.22 -2.10 -8.62
C VAL A 242 6.21 -1.91 -9.77
N MET A 243 6.84 -2.99 -10.23
CA MET A 243 7.78 -2.95 -11.36
C MET A 243 7.07 -2.60 -12.67
N LEU A 244 5.88 -3.14 -12.90
CA LEU A 244 5.05 -2.81 -14.04
C LEU A 244 4.66 -1.32 -14.05
N LEU A 245 4.37 -0.73 -12.88
CA LEU A 245 4.08 0.69 -12.78
C LEU A 245 5.25 1.54 -13.27
N ALA A 246 6.48 1.19 -12.87
CA ALA A 246 7.68 1.89 -13.31
C ALA A 246 7.86 1.83 -14.84
N LEU A 247 7.60 0.66 -15.43
CA LEU A 247 7.65 0.46 -16.88
C LEU A 247 6.57 1.27 -17.61
N VAL A 248 5.32 1.18 -17.18
CA VAL A 248 4.21 1.90 -17.82
C VAL A 248 4.37 3.41 -17.67
N GLY A 249 4.83 3.89 -16.51
CA GLY A 249 5.16 5.30 -16.30
C GLY A 249 6.28 5.79 -17.22
N TYR A 250 7.32 4.98 -17.43
CA TYR A 250 8.42 5.33 -18.35
C TYR A 250 7.93 5.46 -19.81
N LEU A 251 7.01 4.58 -20.23
CA LEU A 251 6.47 4.59 -21.59
C LEU A 251 5.42 5.69 -21.80
N ILE A 252 4.64 6.03 -20.77
CA ILE A 252 3.52 6.98 -20.83
C ILE A 252 3.77 8.14 -19.86
N ARG A 253 4.25 9.25 -20.40
CA ARG A 253 4.65 10.45 -19.64
C ARG A 253 3.54 11.48 -19.44
N ASP A 254 2.36 11.23 -20.01
CA ASP A 254 1.15 12.05 -19.83
C ASP A 254 0.24 11.46 -18.75
N TRP A 255 -0.11 12.26 -17.75
CA TRP A 255 -0.83 11.79 -16.57
C TRP A 255 -2.22 11.20 -16.89
N ARG A 256 -2.95 11.77 -17.85
CA ARG A 256 -4.29 11.29 -18.26
C ARG A 256 -4.18 9.91 -18.91
N TRP A 257 -3.26 9.75 -19.87
CA TRP A 257 -3.03 8.48 -20.56
C TRP A 257 -2.46 7.43 -19.61
N LEU A 258 -1.58 7.81 -18.68
CA LEU A 258 -1.04 6.93 -17.66
C LEU A 258 -2.15 6.40 -16.74
N LEU A 259 -3.04 7.28 -16.27
CA LEU A 259 -4.19 6.90 -15.47
C LEU A 259 -5.14 5.97 -16.24
N LEU A 260 -5.40 6.24 -17.52
CA LEU A 260 -6.17 5.34 -18.39
C LEU A 260 -5.49 3.98 -18.55
N ALA A 261 -4.18 3.94 -18.83
CA ALA A 261 -3.43 2.70 -19.01
C ALA A 261 -3.45 1.80 -17.76
N VAL A 262 -3.43 2.40 -16.57
CA VAL A 262 -3.52 1.68 -15.29
C VAL A 262 -4.96 1.23 -14.98
N THR A 263 -5.97 2.00 -15.39
CA THR A 263 -7.39 1.72 -15.09
C THR A 263 -8.03 0.74 -16.09
N LEU A 264 -7.69 0.83 -17.37
CA LEU A 264 -8.29 0.02 -18.44
C LEU A 264 -8.17 -1.50 -18.23
N PRO A 265 -7.11 -2.06 -17.62
CA PRO A 265 -7.05 -3.48 -17.27
C PRO A 265 -8.15 -3.93 -16.27
N CYS A 266 -8.88 -3.02 -15.62
CA CYS A 266 -10.11 -3.39 -14.91
C CYS A 266 -11.18 -3.97 -15.85
N ALA A 267 -11.25 -3.56 -17.12
CA ALA A 267 -12.22 -4.07 -18.09
C ALA A 267 -12.07 -5.57 -18.38
N PRO A 268 -10.89 -6.11 -18.74
CA PRO A 268 -10.71 -7.56 -18.83
C PRO A 268 -10.86 -8.25 -17.47
N GLY A 269 -10.62 -7.56 -16.35
CA GLY A 269 -10.93 -8.08 -15.00
C GLY A 269 -12.43 -8.26 -14.73
N ILE A 270 -13.28 -7.38 -15.25
CA ILE A 270 -14.76 -7.55 -15.20
C ILE A 270 -15.16 -8.81 -15.96
N LEU A 271 -14.57 -9.04 -17.13
CA LEU A 271 -14.80 -10.25 -17.92
C LEU A 271 -14.26 -11.49 -17.17
N SER A 272 -13.10 -11.39 -16.51
CA SER A 272 -12.49 -12.52 -15.82
C SER A 272 -13.35 -13.08 -14.68
N LEU A 273 -14.17 -12.23 -14.03
CA LEU A 273 -15.10 -12.61 -12.97
C LEU A 273 -16.22 -13.55 -13.40
N TRP A 274 -16.46 -13.73 -14.71
CA TRP A 274 -17.39 -14.77 -15.18
C TRP A 274 -16.90 -16.17 -14.86
N TRP A 275 -15.57 -16.37 -14.84
CA TRP A 275 -14.95 -17.66 -14.52
C TRP A 275 -14.60 -17.84 -13.06
N VAL A 276 -14.56 -16.77 -12.28
CA VAL A 276 -14.26 -16.82 -10.84
C VAL A 276 -15.47 -17.42 -10.08
N PRO A 277 -15.29 -18.53 -9.34
CA PRO A 277 -16.34 -19.09 -8.50
C PRO A 277 -16.57 -18.24 -7.25
N GLU A 278 -17.80 -18.25 -6.72
CA GLU A 278 -18.07 -17.69 -5.39
C GLU A 278 -17.49 -18.60 -4.30
N SER A 279 -17.16 -18.06 -3.13
CA SER A 279 -16.65 -18.88 -2.02
C SER A 279 -17.64 -19.98 -1.60
N ALA A 280 -17.17 -21.24 -1.62
CA ALA A 280 -17.94 -22.37 -1.12
C ALA A 280 -18.25 -22.24 0.38
N ARG A 281 -17.28 -21.78 1.17
CA ARG A 281 -17.47 -21.55 2.61
C ARG A 281 -18.54 -20.50 2.87
N TRP A 282 -18.47 -19.36 2.18
CA TRP A 282 -19.46 -18.30 2.32
C TRP A 282 -20.85 -18.80 1.94
N LEU A 283 -21.00 -19.53 0.83
CA LEU A 283 -22.28 -20.11 0.42
C LEU A 283 -22.87 -21.03 1.49
N LEU A 284 -22.06 -21.86 2.15
CA LEU A 284 -22.50 -22.72 3.24
C LEU A 284 -22.91 -21.91 4.48
N THR A 285 -22.19 -20.84 4.84
CA THR A 285 -22.59 -19.97 5.96
C THR A 285 -23.92 -19.26 5.70
N GLN A 286 -24.19 -18.87 4.44
CA GLN A 286 -25.48 -18.32 4.03
C GLN A 286 -26.55 -19.41 3.84
N GLY A 287 -26.16 -20.69 3.89
CA GLY A 287 -26.95 -21.91 3.62
C GLY A 287 -27.54 -21.99 2.22
N ARG A 288 -26.85 -21.42 1.24
CA ARG A 288 -27.05 -21.68 -0.19
C ARG A 288 -26.35 -23.00 -0.56
N VAL A 289 -26.80 -24.10 0.07
CA VAL A 289 -26.11 -25.40 0.02
C VAL A 289 -26.06 -25.97 -1.40
N GLU A 290 -27.13 -25.81 -2.19
CA GLU A 290 -27.18 -26.31 -3.57
C GLU A 290 -26.14 -25.64 -4.49
N GLU A 291 -25.91 -24.35 -4.31
CA GLU A 291 -24.89 -23.62 -5.08
C GLU A 291 -23.49 -24.03 -4.67
N ALA A 292 -23.25 -24.17 -3.35
CA ALA A 292 -21.99 -24.69 -2.85
C ALA A 292 -21.70 -26.09 -3.43
N HIS A 293 -22.71 -26.97 -3.46
CA HIS A 293 -22.62 -28.30 -4.04
C HIS A 293 -22.20 -28.26 -5.52
N LYS A 294 -22.85 -27.41 -6.33
CA LYS A 294 -22.52 -27.23 -7.76
C LYS A 294 -21.07 -26.81 -7.98
N TYR A 295 -20.56 -25.87 -7.19
CA TYR A 295 -19.16 -25.43 -7.30
C TYR A 295 -18.17 -26.50 -6.83
N LEU A 296 -18.46 -27.21 -5.74
CA LEU A 296 -17.62 -28.29 -5.23
C LEU A 296 -17.54 -29.48 -6.20
N LEU A 297 -18.66 -29.87 -6.82
CA LEU A 297 -18.66 -30.89 -7.89
C LEU A 297 -17.87 -30.46 -9.12
N ARG A 298 -17.89 -29.17 -9.46
CA ARG A 298 -17.07 -28.63 -10.55
C ARG A 298 -15.58 -28.67 -10.19
N CYS A 299 -15.24 -28.33 -8.96
CA CYS A 299 -13.87 -28.41 -8.44
C CYS A 299 -13.37 -29.87 -8.48
N ALA A 300 -14.17 -30.82 -7.97
CA ALA A 300 -13.87 -32.26 -7.95
C ALA A 300 -13.58 -32.82 -9.35
N ARG A 301 -14.43 -32.46 -10.33
CA ARG A 301 -14.25 -32.84 -11.74
C ARG A 301 -12.96 -32.30 -12.34
N LEU A 302 -12.66 -31.02 -12.11
CA LEU A 302 -11.46 -30.37 -12.67
C LEU A 302 -10.17 -30.85 -12.00
N ASN A 303 -10.24 -31.30 -10.75
CA ASN A 303 -9.12 -31.88 -10.02
C ASN A 303 -8.93 -33.38 -10.29
N GLY A 304 -9.71 -33.97 -11.20
CA GLY A 304 -9.58 -35.39 -11.57
C GLY A 304 -10.01 -36.36 -10.46
N ARG A 305 -10.73 -35.88 -9.44
CA ARG A 305 -11.31 -36.68 -8.36
C ARG A 305 -12.84 -36.56 -8.38
N PRO A 306 -13.54 -37.18 -9.35
CA PRO A 306 -14.99 -37.18 -9.35
C PRO A 306 -15.48 -37.93 -8.11
N VAL A 307 -15.91 -37.18 -7.10
CA VAL A 307 -16.51 -37.74 -5.89
C VAL A 307 -17.86 -38.33 -6.27
N GLY A 308 -18.11 -39.60 -5.94
CA GLY A 308 -19.42 -40.24 -6.13
C GLY A 308 -20.53 -39.52 -5.35
N GLU A 309 -21.80 -39.70 -5.74
CA GLU A 309 -22.96 -38.99 -5.16
C GLU A 309 -23.03 -39.06 -3.62
N ASP A 310 -22.49 -40.13 -3.02
CA ASP A 310 -22.48 -40.34 -1.57
C ASP A 310 -21.43 -39.51 -0.81
N GLY A 311 -20.30 -39.18 -1.44
CA GLY A 311 -19.18 -38.50 -0.78
C GLY A 311 -19.40 -37.00 -0.57
N LEU A 312 -20.32 -36.40 -1.34
CA LEU A 312 -20.70 -34.99 -1.36
C LEU A 312 -22.23 -34.82 -1.27
N SER A 313 -22.91 -35.75 -0.58
CA SER A 313 -24.37 -35.70 -0.45
C SER A 313 -24.86 -34.38 0.14
N LEU A 314 -26.02 -33.91 -0.33
CA LEU A 314 -26.61 -32.64 0.14
C LEU A 314 -26.84 -32.63 1.66
N GLN A 315 -27.10 -33.80 2.24
CA GLN A 315 -27.21 -33.98 3.69
C GLN A 315 -25.86 -33.75 4.40
N ALA A 316 -24.76 -34.28 3.90
CA ALA A 316 -23.44 -34.03 4.48
C ALA A 316 -23.09 -32.54 4.44
N LEU A 317 -23.33 -31.87 3.30
CA LEU A 317 -23.13 -30.43 3.14
C LEU A 317 -24.03 -29.60 4.06
N SER A 318 -25.29 -30.01 4.27
CA SER A 318 -26.19 -29.33 5.22
C SER A 318 -25.71 -29.42 6.67
N LYS A 319 -25.10 -30.56 7.07
CA LYS A 319 -24.49 -30.72 8.39
C LYS A 319 -23.28 -29.81 8.56
N VAL A 320 -22.42 -29.70 7.54
CA VAL A 320 -21.29 -28.76 7.52
C VAL A 320 -21.80 -27.31 7.59
N ALA A 321 -22.83 -26.96 6.81
CA ALA A 321 -23.44 -25.64 6.82
C ALA A 321 -24.06 -25.27 8.19
N ALA A 322 -24.71 -26.23 8.85
CA ALA A 322 -25.22 -26.04 10.21
C ALA A 322 -24.08 -25.79 11.21
N GLY A 323 -22.96 -26.52 11.08
CA GLY A 323 -21.74 -26.28 11.84
C GLY A 323 -21.18 -24.87 11.64
N GLU A 324 -20.93 -24.46 10.39
CA GLU A 324 -20.40 -23.13 10.06
C GLU A 324 -21.34 -21.98 10.47
N ARG A 325 -22.66 -22.20 10.48
CA ARG A 325 -23.66 -21.22 10.97
C ARG A 325 -23.72 -21.13 12.49
N ALA A 326 -23.49 -22.25 13.19
CA ALA A 326 -23.47 -22.30 14.64
C ALA A 326 -22.22 -21.63 15.23
N VAL A 327 -21.13 -21.51 14.45
CA VAL A 327 -19.95 -20.75 14.85
C VAL A 327 -20.33 -19.28 15.03
N ARG A 328 -20.30 -18.83 16.29
CA ARG A 328 -20.54 -17.43 16.65
C ARG A 328 -19.53 -16.54 15.92
N ARG A 329 -20.01 -15.57 15.13
CA ARG A 329 -19.13 -14.57 14.50
C ARG A 329 -18.47 -13.75 15.60
N PRO A 330 -17.13 -13.79 15.73
CA PRO A 330 -16.47 -13.06 16.78
C PRO A 330 -16.52 -11.56 16.50
N SER A 331 -16.82 -10.79 17.55
CA SER A 331 -16.82 -9.33 17.48
C SER A 331 -15.40 -8.79 17.61
N TYR A 332 -15.14 -7.61 17.08
CA TYR A 332 -13.87 -6.89 17.36
C TYR A 332 -13.66 -6.66 18.85
N LEU A 333 -14.75 -6.55 19.64
CA LEU A 333 -14.68 -6.41 21.09
C LEU A 333 -14.09 -7.65 21.78
N ASP A 334 -14.21 -8.84 21.17
CA ASP A 334 -13.67 -10.07 21.74
C ASP A 334 -12.13 -10.06 21.76
N LEU A 335 -11.49 -9.27 20.89
CA LEU A 335 -10.03 -9.05 20.90
C LEU A 335 -9.53 -8.29 22.14
N PHE A 336 -10.39 -7.49 22.75
CA PHE A 336 -10.04 -6.64 23.90
C PHE A 336 -10.53 -7.23 25.23
N ARG A 337 -11.17 -8.39 25.20
CA ARG A 337 -11.86 -8.98 26.34
C ARG A 337 -10.92 -9.59 27.37
N THR A 338 -9.88 -10.29 26.91
CA THR A 338 -8.88 -10.92 27.80
C THR A 338 -7.58 -10.09 27.81
N PRO A 339 -6.86 -10.05 28.95
CA PRO A 339 -5.74 -9.11 29.13
C PRO A 339 -4.58 -9.38 28.17
N ARG A 340 -4.27 -10.65 27.87
CA ARG A 340 -3.15 -11.01 27.01
C ARG A 340 -3.48 -10.80 25.54
N LEU A 341 -4.68 -11.18 25.11
CA LEU A 341 -5.17 -10.90 23.77
C LEU A 341 -5.26 -9.40 23.49
N ARG A 342 -5.69 -8.60 24.48
CA ARG A 342 -5.67 -7.14 24.41
C ARG A 342 -4.26 -6.60 24.24
N HIS A 343 -3.29 -7.09 25.00
CA HIS A 343 -1.89 -6.70 24.89
C HIS A 343 -1.32 -7.01 23.49
N ILE A 344 -1.56 -8.23 22.99
CA ILE A 344 -1.16 -8.65 21.63
C ILE A 344 -1.82 -7.74 20.59
N SER A 345 -3.12 -7.47 20.73
CA SER A 345 -3.88 -6.67 19.77
C SER A 345 -3.37 -5.23 19.70
N LEU A 346 -3.13 -4.58 20.85
CA LEU A 346 -2.59 -3.23 20.91
C LEU A 346 -1.17 -3.14 20.32
N CYS A 347 -0.30 -4.09 20.64
CA CYS A 347 1.04 -4.15 20.05
C CYS A 347 0.99 -4.38 18.53
N CYS A 348 0.13 -5.30 18.06
CA CYS A 348 -0.03 -5.54 16.63
C CYS A 348 -0.57 -4.28 15.91
N MET A 349 -1.53 -3.57 16.49
CA MET A 349 -2.04 -2.31 15.93
C MET A 349 -0.92 -1.27 15.76
N ALA A 350 -0.06 -1.10 16.77
CA ALA A 350 1.08 -0.18 16.70
C ALA A 350 2.11 -0.60 15.64
N VAL A 351 2.45 -1.89 15.57
CA VAL A 351 3.36 -2.43 14.55
C VAL A 351 2.79 -2.24 13.15
N TRP A 352 1.51 -2.55 12.92
CA TRP A 352 0.86 -2.41 11.62
C TRP A 352 0.76 -0.96 11.15
N PHE A 353 0.50 -0.04 12.08
CA PHE A 353 0.56 1.40 11.83
C PHE A 353 1.96 1.78 11.32
N GLY A 354 3.01 1.47 12.08
CA GLY A 354 4.37 1.87 11.73
C GLY A 354 4.90 1.21 10.45
N VAL A 355 4.55 -0.05 10.22
CA VAL A 355 4.87 -0.79 9.00
C VAL A 355 4.25 -0.11 7.77
N ASN A 356 2.95 0.20 7.79
CA ASN A 356 2.30 0.86 6.65
C ASN A 356 2.78 2.31 6.48
N PHE A 357 2.92 3.04 7.59
CA PHE A 357 3.35 4.43 7.57
C PHE A 357 4.75 4.56 6.94
N SER A 358 5.69 3.70 7.34
CA SER A 358 7.05 3.70 6.80
C SER A 358 7.09 3.21 5.36
N TYR A 359 6.35 2.14 5.02
CA TYR A 359 6.34 1.58 3.67
C TYR A 359 5.82 2.59 2.64
N TYR A 360 4.64 3.16 2.86
CA TYR A 360 4.07 4.14 1.92
C TYR A 360 4.79 5.47 1.98
N GLY A 361 5.27 5.89 3.16
CA GLY A 361 6.10 7.08 3.30
C GLY A 361 7.35 7.04 2.43
N LEU A 362 8.11 5.94 2.50
CA LEU A 362 9.30 5.75 1.66
C LEU A 362 8.95 5.57 0.19
N SER A 363 7.90 4.82 -0.11
CA SER A 363 7.52 4.53 -1.49
C SER A 363 7.07 5.77 -2.25
N LEU A 364 6.40 6.71 -1.56
CA LEU A 364 5.90 7.94 -2.17
C LEU A 364 6.92 9.08 -2.13
N ASP A 365 7.88 9.04 -1.20
CA ASP A 365 8.97 10.02 -1.08
C ASP A 365 10.19 9.63 -1.92
N VAL A 366 10.04 9.67 -3.23
CA VAL A 366 11.14 9.43 -4.20
C VAL A 366 11.89 10.71 -4.57
N SER A 367 11.56 11.84 -3.94
CA SER A 367 12.15 13.15 -4.24
C SER A 367 13.56 13.29 -3.66
N GLY A 368 14.47 13.92 -4.41
CA GLY A 368 15.83 14.22 -3.93
C GLY A 368 16.81 13.04 -3.97
N LEU A 369 16.45 11.94 -4.63
CA LEU A 369 17.37 10.84 -4.92
C LEU A 369 18.17 11.12 -6.20
N GLY A 370 19.34 10.50 -6.33
CA GLY A 370 20.28 10.77 -7.44
C GLY A 370 19.88 10.18 -8.80
N LEU A 371 18.68 9.58 -8.88
CA LEU A 371 18.17 8.87 -10.04
C LEU A 371 16.84 9.47 -10.49
N ASN A 372 16.47 9.25 -11.74
CA ASN A 372 15.15 9.63 -12.26
C ASN A 372 14.04 8.88 -11.52
N VAL A 373 12.83 9.43 -11.53
CA VAL A 373 11.68 8.87 -10.78
C VAL A 373 11.39 7.42 -11.22
N TYR A 374 11.46 7.15 -12.52
CA TYR A 374 11.22 5.81 -13.10
C TYR A 374 12.25 4.78 -12.63
N GLN A 375 13.53 5.14 -12.60
CA GLN A 375 14.63 4.24 -12.20
C GLN A 375 14.56 3.94 -10.71
N THR A 376 14.30 4.96 -9.89
CA THR A 376 14.08 4.81 -8.46
C THR A 376 12.94 3.85 -8.17
N GLN A 377 11.80 4.01 -8.86
CA GLN A 377 10.64 3.15 -8.65
C GLN A 377 10.90 1.70 -9.07
N LEU A 378 11.64 1.50 -10.18
CA LEU A 378 12.05 0.16 -10.61
C LEU A 378 12.96 -0.52 -9.57
N LEU A 379 13.92 0.20 -9.01
CA LEU A 379 14.79 -0.31 -7.93
C LEU A 379 14.00 -0.62 -6.66
N PHE A 380 13.04 0.23 -6.30
CA PHE A 380 12.15 0.01 -5.16
C PHE A 380 11.27 -1.23 -5.33
N GLY A 381 10.83 -1.54 -6.55
CA GLY A 381 10.16 -2.80 -6.85
C GLY A 381 11.12 -4.00 -6.84
N ALA A 382 12.28 -3.87 -7.49
CA ALA A 382 13.24 -4.96 -7.62
C ALA A 382 13.79 -5.44 -6.26
N VAL A 383 13.99 -4.53 -5.30
CA VAL A 383 14.49 -4.87 -3.95
C VAL A 383 13.47 -5.64 -3.11
N GLU A 384 12.18 -5.60 -3.43
CA GLU A 384 11.15 -6.36 -2.69
C GLU A 384 11.32 -7.88 -2.84
N LEU A 385 11.77 -8.36 -4.01
CA LEU A 385 11.99 -9.78 -4.28
C LEU A 385 13.08 -10.40 -3.36
N PRO A 386 14.32 -9.87 -3.32
CA PRO A 386 15.33 -10.38 -2.39
C PRO A 386 14.95 -10.14 -0.93
N ALA A 387 14.20 -9.06 -0.61
CA ALA A 387 13.68 -8.84 0.74
C ALA A 387 12.73 -9.95 1.19
N LYS A 388 11.84 -10.44 0.32
CA LYS A 388 10.95 -11.58 0.61
C LYS A 388 11.74 -12.88 0.82
N LEU A 389 12.77 -13.12 0.01
CA LEU A 389 13.66 -14.27 0.20
C LEU A 389 14.44 -14.18 1.53
N PHE A 390 14.90 -12.97 1.88
CA PHE A 390 15.54 -12.71 3.17
C PHE A 390 14.60 -13.04 4.33
N VAL A 391 13.34 -12.57 4.30
CA VAL A 391 12.33 -12.91 5.33
C VAL A 391 12.16 -14.41 5.47
N TYR A 392 12.05 -15.15 4.37
CA TYR A 392 11.89 -16.61 4.39
C TYR A 392 13.04 -17.29 5.17
N LEU A 393 14.28 -16.85 4.95
CA LEU A 393 15.45 -17.37 5.68
C LEU A 393 15.46 -16.90 7.14
N SER A 394 15.27 -15.61 7.39
CA SER A 394 15.32 -15.02 8.73
C SER A 394 14.28 -15.57 9.67
N VAL A 395 13.03 -15.76 9.22
CA VAL A 395 11.95 -16.31 10.04
C VAL A 395 12.26 -17.75 10.48
N ARG A 396 12.94 -18.53 9.63
CA ARG A 396 13.32 -19.92 9.94
C ARG A 396 14.47 -19.99 10.96
N HIS A 397 15.45 -19.10 10.85
CA HIS A 397 16.67 -19.14 11.68
C HIS A 397 16.60 -18.29 12.95
N ALA A 398 16.06 -17.08 12.88
CA ALA A 398 16.01 -16.12 13.98
C ALA A 398 14.65 -16.08 14.71
N GLY A 399 13.57 -16.60 14.11
CA GLY A 399 12.21 -16.47 14.65
C GLY A 399 11.49 -15.23 14.12
N ARG A 400 10.19 -15.11 14.44
CA ARG A 400 9.32 -14.06 13.87
C ARG A 400 9.52 -12.73 14.57
N ARG A 401 9.65 -12.75 15.90
CA ARG A 401 9.81 -11.54 16.72
C ARG A 401 11.10 -10.81 16.36
N LEU A 402 12.22 -11.53 16.35
CA LEU A 402 13.53 -10.95 16.00
C LEU A 402 13.59 -10.48 14.55
N THR A 403 12.95 -11.20 13.62
CA THR A 403 12.88 -10.77 12.21
C THR A 403 12.05 -9.48 12.08
N GLN A 404 10.90 -9.37 12.75
CA GLN A 404 10.07 -8.16 12.71
C GLN A 404 10.81 -6.96 13.31
N THR A 405 11.43 -7.12 14.47
CA THR A 405 12.20 -6.04 15.10
C THR A 405 13.42 -5.66 14.27
N GLY A 406 14.17 -6.64 13.78
CA GLY A 406 15.39 -6.40 13.00
C GLY A 406 15.13 -5.68 11.67
N THR A 407 14.04 -6.03 10.98
CA THR A 407 13.66 -5.38 9.71
C THR A 407 13.15 -3.95 9.93
N LEU A 408 12.34 -3.71 10.97
CA LEU A 408 11.91 -2.35 11.32
C LEU A 408 13.09 -1.47 11.80
N LEU A 409 13.98 -2.03 12.61
CA LEU A 409 15.20 -1.35 13.03
C LEU A 409 16.12 -1.05 11.84
N GLY A 410 16.29 -2.01 10.92
CA GLY A 410 17.05 -1.82 9.68
C GLY A 410 16.48 -0.70 8.81
N THR A 411 15.14 -0.58 8.75
CA THR A 411 14.46 0.54 8.08
C THR A 411 14.79 1.88 8.75
N ALA A 412 14.66 1.96 10.07
CA ALA A 412 14.97 3.16 10.85
C ALA A 412 16.44 3.58 10.73
N LEU A 413 17.37 2.62 10.80
CA LEU A 413 18.80 2.85 10.64
C LEU A 413 19.14 3.32 9.22
N ALA A 414 18.59 2.70 8.19
CA ALA A 414 18.83 3.11 6.80
C ALA A 414 18.41 4.56 6.57
N LEU A 415 17.25 4.97 7.09
CA LEU A 415 16.78 6.35 7.02
C LEU A 415 17.63 7.31 7.87
N GLY A 416 18.01 6.91 9.09
CA GLY A 416 18.86 7.69 9.98
C GLY A 416 20.26 7.92 9.42
N PHE A 417 20.91 6.88 8.90
CA PHE A 417 22.19 7.02 8.19
C PHE A 417 22.05 7.88 6.93
N GLY A 418 20.91 7.82 6.26
CA GLY A 418 20.60 8.68 5.12
C GLY A 418 20.62 10.17 5.44
N LEU A 419 20.46 10.55 6.71
CA LEU A 419 20.59 11.95 7.17
C LEU A 419 22.03 12.39 7.37
N LEU A 420 22.95 11.46 7.63
CA LEU A 420 24.36 11.73 7.85
C LEU A 420 25.16 11.84 6.54
N VAL A 421 24.59 11.33 5.44
CA VAL A 421 25.20 11.42 4.12
C VAL A 421 25.01 12.81 3.54
N SER A 422 26.12 13.51 3.27
CA SER A 422 26.12 14.82 2.60
C SER A 422 25.43 14.76 1.22
N SER A 423 24.70 15.82 0.88
CA SER A 423 23.97 15.99 -0.39
C SER A 423 24.83 15.81 -1.65
N GLU A 424 26.16 15.91 -1.54
CA GLU A 424 27.09 15.69 -2.66
C GLU A 424 27.21 14.21 -3.08
N ARG A 425 26.89 13.25 -2.20
CA ARG A 425 27.00 11.80 -2.48
C ARG A 425 25.64 11.15 -2.74
N LYS A 426 24.94 11.63 -3.78
CA LYS A 426 23.59 11.16 -4.14
C LYS A 426 23.47 9.64 -4.34
N SER A 427 24.53 8.96 -4.78
CA SER A 427 24.55 7.49 -4.93
C SER A 427 24.39 6.75 -3.60
N TRP A 428 25.05 7.22 -2.53
CA TRP A 428 24.93 6.62 -1.20
C TRP A 428 23.55 6.85 -0.59
N SER A 429 22.98 8.04 -0.78
CA SER A 429 21.61 8.35 -0.35
C SER A 429 20.59 7.42 -1.03
N THR A 430 20.77 7.18 -2.33
CA THR A 430 19.92 6.26 -3.10
C THR A 430 20.07 4.82 -2.61
N ALA A 431 21.30 4.34 -2.38
CA ALA A 431 21.53 2.99 -1.86
C ALA A 431 20.87 2.78 -0.49
N LEU A 432 20.97 3.76 0.42
CA LEU A 432 20.33 3.71 1.73
C LEU A 432 18.79 3.74 1.63
N ALA A 433 18.23 4.54 0.73
CA ALA A 433 16.78 4.58 0.50
C ALA A 433 16.25 3.24 -0.05
N VAL A 434 16.94 2.64 -1.02
CA VAL A 434 16.61 1.32 -1.58
C VAL A 434 16.71 0.24 -0.51
N MET A 435 17.76 0.26 0.31
CA MET A 435 17.93 -0.66 1.42
C MET A 435 16.82 -0.50 2.48
N GLY A 436 16.49 0.75 2.85
CA GLY A 436 15.39 1.06 3.76
C GLY A 436 14.04 0.57 3.22
N LYS A 437 13.78 0.75 1.92
CA LYS A 437 12.59 0.23 1.24
C LYS A 437 12.53 -1.30 1.28
N GLY A 438 13.65 -1.97 1.05
CA GLY A 438 13.77 -3.43 1.14
C GLY A 438 13.48 -3.95 2.55
N PHE A 439 14.07 -3.34 3.58
CA PHE A 439 13.79 -3.68 4.98
C PHE A 439 12.34 -3.39 5.38
N SER A 440 11.75 -2.30 4.86
CA SER A 440 10.36 -1.95 5.13
C SER A 440 9.39 -2.98 4.52
N GLU A 441 9.67 -3.47 3.30
CA GLU A 441 8.90 -4.57 2.70
C GLU A 441 9.08 -5.89 3.47
N ALA A 442 10.30 -6.17 3.92
CA ALA A 442 10.57 -7.34 4.75
C ALA A 442 9.76 -7.30 6.07
N ALA A 443 9.65 -6.11 6.69
CA ALA A 443 8.82 -5.89 7.86
C ALA A 443 7.31 -6.04 7.54
N PHE A 444 6.87 -5.62 6.35
CA PHE A 444 5.49 -5.78 5.89
C PHE A 444 5.11 -7.25 5.70
N THR A 445 5.99 -8.01 5.05
CA THR A 445 5.81 -9.46 4.81
C THR A 445 5.83 -10.23 6.14
N THR A 446 6.77 -9.91 7.03
CA THR A 446 6.87 -10.56 8.34
C THR A 446 5.67 -10.23 9.22
N ALA A 447 5.14 -9.00 9.16
CA ALA A 447 3.96 -8.60 9.94
C ALA A 447 2.72 -9.43 9.59
N TYR A 448 2.46 -9.73 8.31
CA TYR A 448 1.35 -10.62 7.92
C TYR A 448 1.49 -12.01 8.53
N LEU A 449 2.67 -12.61 8.39
CA LEU A 449 2.93 -13.95 8.92
C LEU A 449 2.78 -13.95 10.44
N PHE A 450 3.46 -13.03 11.13
CA PHE A 450 3.48 -12.97 12.59
C PHE A 450 2.09 -12.73 13.18
N THR A 451 1.31 -11.82 12.57
CA THR A 451 -0.07 -11.55 13.02
C THR A 451 -0.97 -12.76 12.86
N SER A 452 -0.81 -13.53 11.78
CA SER A 452 -1.59 -14.76 11.56
C SER A 452 -1.25 -15.85 12.59
N GLU A 453 -0.03 -15.90 13.11
CA GLU A 453 0.39 -16.89 14.11
C GLU A 453 0.06 -16.46 15.55
N LEU A 454 -0.04 -15.15 15.82
CA LEU A 454 -0.32 -14.59 17.15
C LEU A 454 -1.79 -14.73 17.56
N TYR A 455 -2.71 -14.54 16.61
CA TYR A 455 -4.13 -14.62 16.91
C TYR A 455 -4.66 -16.06 16.89
N PRO A 456 -5.57 -16.40 17.82
CA PRO A 456 -6.17 -17.73 17.86
C PRO A 456 -7.01 -17.96 16.60
N THR A 457 -7.09 -19.19 16.13
CA THR A 457 -7.75 -19.54 14.86
C THR A 457 -9.17 -18.96 14.76
N VAL A 458 -9.94 -18.96 15.85
CA VAL A 458 -11.29 -18.35 15.89
C VAL A 458 -11.31 -16.83 15.68
N LEU A 459 -10.29 -16.10 16.14
CA LEU A 459 -10.23 -14.63 16.08
C LEU A 459 -9.24 -14.10 15.02
N ARG A 460 -8.52 -14.99 14.33
CA ARG A 460 -7.41 -14.63 13.44
C ARG A 460 -7.83 -13.65 12.34
N GLN A 461 -8.95 -13.91 11.68
CA GLN A 461 -9.45 -13.03 10.62
C GLN A 461 -9.92 -11.68 11.18
N THR A 462 -10.59 -11.67 12.33
CA THR A 462 -11.03 -10.44 13.00
C THR A 462 -9.84 -9.59 13.46
N GLY A 463 -8.81 -10.22 14.03
CA GLY A 463 -7.56 -9.58 14.44
C GLY A 463 -6.78 -8.99 13.26
N MET A 464 -6.58 -9.77 12.19
CA MET A 464 -5.96 -9.28 10.96
C MET A 464 -6.75 -8.13 10.32
N GLY A 465 -8.09 -8.19 10.35
CA GLY A 465 -8.96 -7.12 9.85
C GLY A 465 -8.78 -5.81 10.62
N LEU A 466 -8.74 -5.88 11.96
CA LEU A 466 -8.54 -4.71 12.81
C LEU A 466 -7.14 -4.10 12.62
N THR A 467 -6.09 -4.93 12.60
CA THR A 467 -4.73 -4.43 12.43
C THR A 467 -4.51 -3.89 11.02
N ALA A 468 -5.13 -4.49 10.00
CA ALA A 468 -5.15 -3.93 8.65
C ALA A 468 -5.84 -2.56 8.60
N LEU A 469 -6.97 -2.37 9.29
CA LEU A 469 -7.65 -1.07 9.37
C LEU A 469 -6.71 0.01 9.95
N VAL A 470 -6.04 -0.28 11.06
CA VAL A 470 -5.07 0.63 11.68
C VAL A 470 -3.84 0.85 10.79
N GLY A 471 -3.38 -0.20 10.10
CA GLY A 471 -2.35 -0.08 9.08
C GLY A 471 -2.75 0.86 7.95
N ARG A 472 -3.99 0.80 7.47
CA ARG A 472 -4.50 1.74 6.45
C ARG A 472 -4.58 3.16 6.95
N LEU A 473 -4.88 3.38 8.23
CA LEU A 473 -4.76 4.69 8.85
C LEU A 473 -3.30 5.19 8.78
N GLY A 474 -2.32 4.34 9.12
CA GLY A 474 -0.90 4.66 8.96
C GLY A 474 -0.51 5.01 7.52
N GLY A 475 -0.97 4.25 6.54
CA GLY A 475 -0.77 4.54 5.12
C GLY A 475 -1.41 5.86 4.66
N SER A 476 -2.56 6.23 5.22
CA SER A 476 -3.24 7.50 4.91
C SER A 476 -2.55 8.72 5.51
N LEU A 477 -1.91 8.57 6.66
CA LEU A 477 -1.16 9.64 7.32
C LEU A 477 0.26 9.79 6.78
N ALA A 478 0.83 8.76 6.15
CA ALA A 478 2.20 8.82 5.62
C ALA A 478 2.44 9.96 4.62
N PRO A 479 1.59 10.20 3.60
CA PRO A 479 1.78 11.34 2.70
C PRO A 479 1.69 12.70 3.38
N LEU A 480 0.93 12.82 4.48
CA LEU A 480 0.87 14.07 5.26
C LEU A 480 2.19 14.35 5.97
N ALA A 481 2.93 13.33 6.39
CA ALA A 481 4.25 13.52 6.97
C ALA A 481 5.26 14.10 5.98
N ALA A 482 5.04 13.92 4.67
CA ALA A 482 5.85 14.58 3.65
C ALA A 482 5.69 16.12 3.65
N LEU A 483 4.59 16.67 4.18
CA LEU A 483 4.41 18.13 4.33
C LEU A 483 5.35 18.75 5.37
N LEU A 484 5.94 17.93 6.23
CA LEU A 484 6.91 18.39 7.23
C LEU A 484 8.21 18.90 6.57
N ASP A 485 8.42 18.64 5.28
CA ASP A 485 9.52 19.18 4.47
C ASP A 485 9.57 20.72 4.45
N GLY A 486 8.42 21.38 4.64
CA GLY A 486 8.32 22.85 4.68
C GLY A 486 8.81 23.48 5.97
N VAL A 487 8.86 22.72 7.07
CA VAL A 487 9.42 23.19 8.36
C VAL A 487 10.90 22.86 8.43
N TRP A 488 11.25 21.62 8.11
CA TRP A 488 12.64 21.16 8.08
C TRP A 488 12.80 20.00 7.10
N LEU A 489 13.69 20.15 6.14
CA LEU A 489 13.87 19.22 5.01
C LEU A 489 14.09 17.74 5.44
N PRO A 490 14.82 17.43 6.52
CA PRO A 490 15.00 16.05 7.02
C PRO A 490 13.81 15.47 7.81
N LEU A 491 12.83 16.30 8.18
CA LEU A 491 11.79 15.93 9.15
C LEU A 491 10.87 14.78 8.69
N PRO A 492 10.46 14.67 7.41
CA PRO A 492 9.70 13.51 6.93
C PRO A 492 10.46 12.18 7.15
N ARG A 493 11.76 12.15 6.83
CA ARG A 493 12.61 10.96 6.99
C ARG A 493 12.75 10.57 8.47
N LEU A 494 12.87 11.57 9.36
CA LEU A 494 12.86 11.36 10.80
C LEU A 494 11.52 10.83 11.30
N ALA A 495 10.39 11.30 10.75
CA ALA A 495 9.07 10.80 11.10
C ALA A 495 8.92 9.32 10.67
N TYR A 496 9.28 8.98 9.43
CA TYR A 496 9.24 7.59 8.94
C TYR A 496 10.15 6.67 9.77
N GLY A 497 11.41 7.07 9.98
CA GLY A 497 12.37 6.27 10.75
C GLY A 497 12.02 6.19 12.25
N GLY A 498 11.54 7.28 12.85
CA GLY A 498 11.15 7.32 14.26
C GLY A 498 9.94 6.46 14.55
N ILE A 499 8.92 6.49 13.70
CA ILE A 499 7.75 5.61 13.83
C ILE A 499 8.14 4.15 13.56
N ALA A 500 9.03 3.87 12.61
CA ALA A 500 9.57 2.53 12.41
C ALA A 500 10.33 2.01 13.65
N LEU A 501 11.11 2.87 14.31
CA LEU A 501 11.83 2.54 15.54
C LEU A 501 10.87 2.25 16.70
N LEU A 502 9.85 3.10 16.90
CA LEU A 502 8.80 2.85 17.89
C LEU A 502 8.09 1.52 17.62
N ALA A 503 7.75 1.24 16.37
CA ALA A 503 7.18 -0.04 15.97
C ALA A 503 8.12 -1.21 16.27
N ALA A 504 9.43 -1.06 16.04
CA ALA A 504 10.44 -2.08 16.39
C ALA A 504 10.48 -2.36 17.90
N CYS A 505 10.44 -1.32 18.72
CA CYS A 505 10.36 -1.43 20.18
C CYS A 505 9.07 -2.13 20.62
N THR A 506 7.92 -1.79 20.03
CA THR A 506 6.65 -2.47 20.34
C THR A 506 6.64 -3.93 19.88
N ALA A 507 7.33 -4.27 18.79
CA ALA A 507 7.44 -5.64 18.31
C ALA A 507 8.22 -6.54 19.29
N LEU A 508 9.14 -6.00 20.09
CA LEU A 508 9.85 -6.75 21.13
C LEU A 508 8.93 -7.21 22.27
N LEU A 509 7.83 -6.48 22.50
CA LEU A 509 6.82 -6.83 23.52
C LEU A 509 5.92 -7.98 23.09
N LEU A 510 5.93 -8.34 21.80
CA LEU A 510 5.14 -9.47 21.30
C LEU A 510 5.80 -10.81 21.70
N PRO A 511 5.00 -11.87 21.94
CA PRO A 511 5.53 -13.20 22.22
C PRO A 511 6.13 -13.81 20.94
N GLU A 512 7.18 -14.62 21.10
CA GLU A 512 7.77 -15.36 19.97
C GLU A 512 6.87 -16.54 19.57
N THR A 513 6.71 -16.76 18.26
CA THR A 513 5.85 -17.83 17.70
C THR A 513 6.65 -18.99 17.09
N ARG A 514 7.98 -18.89 17.04
CA ARG A 514 8.85 -19.95 16.53
C ARG A 514 8.61 -21.29 17.25
N GLN A 515 8.25 -22.32 16.48
CA GLN A 515 7.97 -23.69 16.94
C GLN A 515 6.84 -23.79 17.99
N ALA A 516 6.10 -22.72 18.24
CA ALA A 516 4.94 -22.75 19.10
C ALA A 516 3.75 -23.36 18.33
N GLN A 517 2.96 -24.20 18.99
CA GLN A 517 1.68 -24.63 18.43
C GLN A 517 0.77 -23.41 18.27
N LEU A 518 0.08 -23.33 17.13
CA LEU A 518 -0.85 -22.26 16.82
C LEU A 518 -2.00 -22.29 17.83
N PRO A 519 -2.32 -21.17 18.50
CA PRO A 519 -3.45 -21.15 19.42
C PRO A 519 -4.74 -21.40 18.65
N GLU A 520 -5.53 -22.39 19.09
CA GLU A 520 -6.82 -22.66 18.47
C GLU A 520 -7.91 -21.85 19.17
N THR A 521 -7.85 -21.76 20.49
CA THR A 521 -8.84 -21.07 21.34
C THR A 521 -8.27 -19.83 22.03
N ILE A 522 -9.16 -19.01 22.60
CA ILE A 522 -8.77 -17.85 23.42
C ILE A 522 -8.05 -18.31 24.69
N GLU A 523 -8.49 -19.43 25.26
CA GLU A 523 -7.91 -20.01 26.47
C GLU A 523 -6.46 -20.47 26.24
N ASP A 524 -6.13 -21.00 25.06
CA ASP A 524 -4.75 -21.39 24.72
C ASP A 524 -3.77 -20.19 24.73
N VAL A 525 -4.26 -19.01 24.35
CA VAL A 525 -3.48 -17.77 24.40
C VAL A 525 -3.20 -17.36 25.85
N GLU A 526 -4.18 -17.52 26.74
CA GLU A 526 -4.05 -17.17 28.15
C GLU A 526 -3.29 -18.23 28.97
N ARG A 527 -3.40 -19.53 28.63
CA ARG A 527 -2.76 -20.65 29.35
C ARG A 527 -1.24 -20.69 29.17
N LYS A 528 -0.71 -20.20 28.04
CA LYS A 528 0.75 -20.04 27.79
C LYS A 528 1.46 -19.09 28.78
N SER A 529 0.81 -18.59 29.83
CA SER A 529 1.39 -17.73 30.89
C SER A 529 1.45 -18.38 32.26
N ALA A 530 0.81 -19.53 32.48
CA ALA A 530 0.85 -20.14 33.81
C ALA A 530 2.31 -20.50 34.15
N PRO A 531 2.83 -20.10 35.31
CA PRO A 531 4.12 -20.59 35.77
C PRO A 531 4.10 -22.12 35.77
N SER A 532 5.22 -22.74 35.39
CA SER A 532 5.39 -24.19 35.26
C SER A 532 4.98 -25.00 36.48
N SER A 533 4.83 -24.36 37.65
CA SER A 533 4.34 -24.97 38.89
C SER A 533 2.86 -25.39 38.89
N LEU A 534 2.05 -24.98 37.91
CA LEU A 534 0.64 -25.39 37.77
C LEU A 534 0.38 -26.35 36.60
N GLN A 535 1.40 -26.69 35.80
CA GLN A 535 1.26 -27.63 34.69
C GLN A 535 1.41 -29.11 35.11
N GLU A 536 1.93 -29.38 36.31
CA GLU A 536 2.09 -30.75 36.82
C GLU A 536 0.84 -31.32 37.52
N GLU A 537 -0.15 -30.50 37.91
CA GLU A 537 -1.33 -30.99 38.66
C GLU A 537 -2.54 -31.42 37.79
N GLU A 538 -2.56 -31.14 36.48
CA GLU A 538 -3.69 -31.47 35.59
C GLU A 538 -3.38 -32.46 34.46
N MET A 539 -2.37 -33.34 34.62
CA MET A 539 -2.35 -34.58 33.84
C MET A 539 -3.16 -35.66 34.56
N PRO A 540 -4.40 -35.99 34.13
CA PRO A 540 -5.03 -37.20 34.62
C PRO A 540 -4.21 -38.39 34.10
N MET A 541 -3.62 -39.14 35.04
CA MET A 541 -3.08 -40.47 34.80
C MET A 541 -4.14 -41.30 34.07
N LYS A 542 -3.99 -41.47 32.76
CA LYS A 542 -4.61 -42.61 32.08
C LYS A 542 -3.89 -43.84 32.59
N GLN A 543 -4.57 -44.54 33.50
CA GLN A 543 -4.19 -45.86 33.98
C GLN A 543 -3.86 -46.75 32.77
N VAL A 544 -2.60 -47.17 32.73
CA VAL A 544 -2.22 -48.41 32.06
C VAL A 544 -2.81 -49.53 32.92
N GLN A 545 -3.86 -50.17 32.41
CA GLN A 545 -4.25 -51.51 32.85
C GLN A 545 -4.32 -52.40 31.61
N ASN A 546 -3.39 -53.37 31.64
CA ASN A 546 -3.24 -54.63 30.91
C ASN A 546 -4.32 -55.03 29.89
#